data_AF-A0A3G1LXT1-F1
#
_entry.id   AF-A0A3G1LXT1-F1
#
_cell.length_a   1.000
_cell.length_b   1.000
_cell.length_c   1.000
_cell.angle_alpha   90.00
_cell.angle_beta   90.00
_cell.angle_gamma   90.00
#
_symmetry.space_group_name_H-M   'P 1'
#
loop_
_entity.id
_entity.type
_entity.pdbx_description
1 polymer ?
#
loop_
_entity_poly.entity_id
_entity_poly.type
_entity_poly.pdbx_seq_one_letter_code
_entity_poly.pdbx_strand_id
1 'polypeptide(L)'
;MALEKSYSKDFESDELFDYEIIKPKKTLKIQYTYAKRYYKEVEKFAKNLTQLTQEEFMHLREPRKQVVIKNIGNMTRLHSKRAMDYTAKHGDLVRDEFFSRVNYNDIAEQWNEQFEKLLENKSRVKNCALHLVFSIDENCNEKILKALELSVYQTLTNTLGYDYPFIMKLHTHQNNPHVHVIINKTNKITNKQLRFNSKDSCKEFYHTLRETFKDYLFANSKGELQYSNTPNIHKAIKSIIKLSI
;
A
#
# COMPACT_ATOMS: atom_id res chain seq x y z
N MET A 1 16.42 -29.40 -51.10
CA MET A 1 15.11 -29.55 -51.78
C MET A 1 14.12 -30.03 -50.75
N ALA A 2 13.12 -29.20 -50.49
CA ALA A 2 12.00 -29.47 -49.60
C ALA A 2 10.96 -30.34 -50.30
N LEU A 3 10.16 -31.08 -49.53
CA LEU A 3 8.83 -31.50 -49.92
C LEU A 3 7.95 -31.56 -48.67
N GLU A 4 7.22 -30.46 -48.51
CA GLU A 4 6.08 -30.29 -47.62
C GLU A 4 4.99 -31.33 -47.96
N LYS A 5 4.27 -31.80 -46.93
CA LYS A 5 2.89 -32.22 -47.11
C LYS A 5 2.00 -31.47 -46.13
N SER A 6 1.07 -30.77 -46.75
CA SER A 6 0.04 -29.89 -46.25
C SER A 6 -0.98 -30.63 -45.38
N TYR A 7 -1.36 -30.00 -44.28
CA TYR A 7 -2.71 -30.09 -43.75
C TYR A 7 -3.29 -28.68 -43.74
N SER A 8 -3.89 -28.30 -44.88
CA SER A 8 -4.89 -27.25 -44.94
C SER A 8 -6.12 -27.73 -44.18
N LYS A 9 -6.40 -27.09 -43.04
CA LYS A 9 -7.74 -27.07 -42.48
C LYS A 9 -8.14 -25.60 -42.43
N ASP A 10 -9.02 -25.26 -43.35
CA ASP A 10 -9.65 -23.96 -43.48
C ASP A 10 -10.25 -23.58 -42.11
N PHE A 11 -9.57 -22.66 -41.43
CA PHE A 11 -10.21 -21.80 -40.45
C PHE A 11 -10.60 -20.56 -41.22
N GLU A 12 -11.87 -20.49 -41.61
CA GLU A 12 -12.51 -19.24 -41.96
C GLU A 12 -12.17 -18.23 -40.86
N SER A 13 -11.44 -17.20 -41.26
CA SER A 13 -11.09 -16.07 -40.43
C SER A 13 -12.36 -15.25 -40.21
N ASP A 14 -13.15 -15.63 -39.22
CA ASP A 14 -14.13 -14.73 -38.63
C ASP A 14 -13.35 -13.61 -37.91
N GLU A 15 -13.07 -12.55 -38.66
CA GLU A 15 -12.61 -11.24 -38.19
C GLU A 15 -13.70 -10.61 -37.31
N LEU A 16 -13.97 -11.18 -36.13
CA LEU A 16 -15.05 -10.70 -35.27
C LEU A 16 -14.61 -9.57 -34.32
N PHE A 17 -13.31 -9.29 -34.19
CA PHE A 17 -12.84 -8.15 -33.40
C PHE A 17 -11.51 -7.61 -33.93
N ASP A 18 -11.50 -6.35 -34.38
CA ASP A 18 -10.26 -5.57 -34.51
C ASP A 18 -9.69 -5.29 -33.11
N TYR A 19 -8.77 -6.14 -32.66
CA TYR A 19 -8.07 -5.89 -31.40
C TYR A 19 -6.99 -4.82 -31.61
N GLU A 20 -7.28 -3.59 -31.19
CA GLU A 20 -6.24 -2.60 -30.95
C GLU A 20 -5.34 -3.07 -29.79
N ILE A 21 -4.04 -3.25 -30.08
CA ILE A 21 -3.04 -3.49 -29.05
C ILE A 21 -2.94 -2.22 -28.20
N ILE A 22 -3.63 -2.21 -27.06
CA ILE A 22 -3.50 -1.16 -26.05
C ILE A 22 -2.07 -1.25 -25.50
N LYS A 23 -1.18 -0.41 -26.03
CA LYS A 23 0.18 -0.27 -25.48
C LYS A 23 0.03 0.20 -24.03
N PRO A 24 0.65 -0.48 -23.05
CA PRO A 24 0.58 -0.04 -21.66
C PRO A 24 1.12 1.41 -21.58
N LYS A 25 0.25 2.36 -21.21
CA LYS A 25 0.67 3.72 -20.89
C LYS A 25 1.73 3.59 -19.81
N LYS A 26 2.97 4.02 -20.09
CA LYS A 26 4.01 4.13 -19.05
C LYS A 26 3.42 4.93 -17.91
N THR A 27 3.22 4.28 -16.77
CA THR A 27 2.77 4.94 -15.55
C THR A 27 3.74 6.10 -15.30
N LEU A 28 3.22 7.32 -15.25
CA LEU A 28 4.03 8.50 -14.92
C LEU A 28 4.70 8.21 -13.57
N LYS A 29 6.02 8.00 -13.57
CA LYS A 29 6.79 7.96 -12.33
C LYS A 29 6.61 9.32 -11.68
N ILE A 30 5.90 9.36 -10.56
CA ILE A 30 5.81 10.57 -9.73
C ILE A 30 7.25 10.96 -9.37
N GLN A 31 7.69 12.12 -9.86
CA GLN A 31 9.09 12.59 -9.79
C GLN A 31 9.51 13.16 -8.42
N TYR A 32 8.68 13.01 -7.38
CA TYR A 32 8.85 13.75 -6.14
C TYR A 32 9.07 12.80 -4.96
N THR A 33 10.34 12.68 -4.54
CA THR A 33 10.69 11.98 -3.31
C THR A 33 10.22 12.76 -2.09
N TYR A 34 9.95 12.06 -0.98
CA TYR A 34 9.58 12.71 0.29
C TYR A 34 10.58 13.80 0.70
N ALA A 35 11.88 13.58 0.49
CA ALA A 35 12.91 14.57 0.78
C ALA A 35 12.74 15.83 -0.10
N LYS A 36 12.51 15.65 -1.41
CA LYS A 36 12.26 16.77 -2.34
C LYS A 36 10.98 17.53 -1.97
N ARG A 37 9.92 16.81 -1.58
CA ARG A 37 8.68 17.42 -1.06
C ARG A 37 8.93 18.18 0.24
N TYR A 38 9.67 17.59 1.17
CA TYR A 38 10.07 18.23 2.43
C TYR A 38 10.82 19.54 2.18
N TYR A 39 11.88 19.51 1.37
CA TYR A 39 12.65 20.72 1.05
C TYR A 39 11.79 21.78 0.34
N LYS A 40 10.94 21.38 -0.60
CA LYS A 40 10.02 22.31 -1.28
C LYS A 40 9.01 22.94 -0.31
N GLU A 41 8.46 22.17 0.63
CA GLU A 41 7.54 22.71 1.63
C GLU A 41 8.27 23.61 2.63
N VAL A 42 9.53 23.31 3.00
CA VAL A 42 10.38 24.19 3.80
C VAL A 42 10.68 25.50 3.08
N GLU A 43 11.04 25.45 1.79
CA GLU A 43 11.28 26.66 0.98
C GLU A 43 10.01 27.53 0.84
N LYS A 44 8.86 26.90 0.59
CA LYS A 44 7.57 27.61 0.56
C LYS A 44 7.27 28.28 1.91
N PHE A 45 7.47 27.55 3.00
CA PHE A 45 7.25 28.07 4.35
C PHE A 45 8.18 29.26 4.64
N ALA A 46 9.47 29.15 4.31
CA ALA A 46 10.44 30.23 4.49
C ALA A 46 10.08 31.48 3.67
N LYS A 47 9.61 31.31 2.43
CA LYS A 47 9.16 32.42 1.56
C LYS A 47 7.90 33.11 2.07
N ASN A 48 6.97 32.34 2.64
CA ASN A 48 5.70 32.88 3.14
C ASN A 48 5.82 33.45 4.56
N LEU A 49 6.93 33.20 5.27
CA LEU A 49 7.16 33.64 6.65
C LEU A 49 7.09 35.16 6.83
N THR A 50 7.46 35.92 5.79
CA THR A 50 7.42 37.39 5.77
C THR A 50 6.05 37.97 5.38
N GLN A 51 5.13 37.15 4.90
CA GLN A 51 3.82 37.58 4.35
C GLN A 51 2.63 37.02 5.13
N LEU A 52 2.85 36.10 6.08
CA LEU A 52 1.78 35.48 6.85
C LEU A 52 1.22 36.46 7.90
N THR A 53 -0.11 36.63 7.87
CA THR A 53 -0.83 37.28 8.96
C THR A 53 -0.81 36.42 10.22
N GLN A 54 -1.05 37.03 11.38
CA GLN A 54 -1.04 36.32 12.67
C GLN A 54 -2.07 35.18 12.71
N GLU A 55 -3.22 35.33 12.03
CA GLU A 55 -4.26 34.30 11.91
C GLU A 55 -3.84 33.11 11.02
N GLU A 56 -3.22 33.37 9.87
CA GLU A 56 -2.68 32.32 8.99
C GLU A 56 -1.53 31.55 9.65
N PHE A 57 -0.71 32.25 10.44
CA PHE A 57 0.33 31.63 11.25
C PHE A 57 -0.26 30.74 12.36
N MET A 58 -1.40 31.10 12.95
CA MET A 58 -2.11 30.28 13.93
C MET A 58 -2.78 29.06 13.29
N HIS A 59 -3.37 29.17 12.09
CA HIS A 59 -3.88 28.00 11.36
C HIS A 59 -2.78 27.02 10.93
N LEU A 60 -1.56 27.52 10.65
CA LEU A 60 -0.39 26.67 10.42
C LEU A 60 0.13 25.97 11.69
N ARG A 61 -0.24 26.46 12.89
CA ARG A 61 0.08 25.81 14.16
C ARG A 61 -0.85 24.64 14.49
N GLU A 62 -2.04 24.57 13.89
CA GLU A 62 -2.95 23.45 14.14
C GLU A 62 -2.37 22.16 13.54
N PRO A 63 -1.98 21.18 14.38
CA PRO A 63 -1.43 19.94 13.88
C PRO A 63 -2.52 19.18 13.12
N ARG A 64 -2.43 19.17 11.78
CA ARG A 64 -3.26 18.28 10.96
C ARG A 64 -2.87 16.84 11.25
N LYS A 65 -3.88 15.99 11.51
CA LYS A 65 -3.67 14.55 11.74
C LYS A 65 -2.98 13.93 10.51
N GLN A 66 -2.05 13.01 10.78
CA GLN A 66 -1.31 12.25 9.76
C GLN A 66 -1.79 10.82 9.72
N VAL A 67 -1.94 10.25 8.53
CA VAL A 67 -2.19 8.81 8.41
C VAL A 67 -0.91 8.06 8.71
N VAL A 68 -1.04 6.91 9.35
CA VAL A 68 0.12 6.11 9.74
C VAL A 68 0.04 4.77 9.03
N ILE A 69 1.11 4.46 8.30
CA ILE A 69 1.36 3.14 7.73
C ILE A 69 2.67 2.65 8.32
N LYS A 70 2.61 1.57 9.10
CA LYS A 70 3.78 0.92 9.71
C LYS A 70 4.12 -0.34 8.94
N ASN A 71 5.39 -0.49 8.60
CA ASN A 71 5.94 -1.78 8.20
C ASN A 71 6.32 -2.54 9.47
N ILE A 72 5.56 -3.59 9.78
CA ILE A 72 5.83 -4.45 10.93
C ILE A 72 7.01 -5.39 10.64
N GLY A 73 7.10 -5.89 9.40
CA GLY A 73 8.24 -6.69 9.00
C GLY A 73 8.15 -7.28 7.60
N ASN A 74 9.32 -7.56 7.05
CA ASN A 74 9.48 -8.51 5.95
C ASN A 74 9.67 -9.90 6.56
N MET A 75 8.76 -10.82 6.27
CA MET A 75 8.61 -12.05 7.03
C MET A 75 9.09 -13.27 6.28
N THR A 76 9.77 -14.17 6.99
CA THR A 76 10.05 -15.55 6.54
C THR A 76 8.75 -16.37 6.56
N ARG A 77 8.76 -17.60 6.02
CA ARG A 77 7.59 -18.50 6.09
C ARG A 77 7.03 -18.62 7.51
N LEU A 78 7.90 -18.97 8.46
CA LEU A 78 7.51 -19.14 9.88
C LEU A 78 6.94 -17.86 10.49
N HIS A 79 7.58 -16.71 10.25
CA HIS A 79 7.09 -15.43 10.77
C HIS A 79 5.80 -14.98 10.09
N SER A 80 5.60 -15.32 8.82
CA SER A 80 4.37 -15.02 8.08
C SER A 80 3.20 -15.77 8.70
N LYS A 81 3.35 -17.08 8.96
CA LYS A 81 2.34 -17.87 9.66
C LYS A 81 1.96 -17.27 11.01
N ARG A 82 2.97 -16.96 11.85
CA ARG A 82 2.73 -16.33 13.16
C ARG A 82 2.02 -14.98 13.08
N ALA A 83 2.38 -14.14 12.10
CA ALA A 83 1.73 -12.85 11.92
C ALA A 83 0.30 -12.98 11.39
N MET A 84 0.06 -13.96 10.52
CA MET A 84 -1.26 -14.36 10.06
C MET A 84 -2.12 -14.84 11.24
N ASP A 85 -1.61 -15.75 12.07
CA ASP A 85 -2.28 -16.26 13.29
C ASP A 85 -2.58 -15.14 14.32
N TYR A 86 -1.69 -14.16 14.43
CA TYR A 86 -1.90 -12.99 15.29
C TYR A 86 -2.96 -12.04 14.73
N THR A 87 -3.03 -11.92 13.41
CA THR A 87 -3.96 -11.01 12.73
C THR A 87 -5.38 -11.56 12.71
N ALA A 88 -5.54 -12.87 12.56
CA ALA A 88 -6.84 -13.53 12.49
C ALA A 88 -6.76 -14.88 13.21
N LYS A 89 -7.76 -15.19 14.03
CA LYS A 89 -7.85 -16.47 14.73
C LYS A 89 -8.38 -17.55 13.78
N HIS A 90 -8.17 -18.82 14.12
CA HIS A 90 -8.72 -19.93 13.34
C HIS A 90 -10.24 -19.81 13.20
N GLY A 91 -10.72 -19.92 11.96
CA GLY A 91 -12.14 -19.75 11.61
C GLY A 91 -12.59 -18.30 11.42
N ASP A 92 -11.71 -17.31 11.61
CA ASP A 92 -12.03 -15.93 11.28
C ASP A 92 -12.17 -15.74 9.76
N LEU A 93 -13.12 -14.88 9.38
CA LEU A 93 -13.17 -14.33 8.04
C LEU A 93 -12.23 -13.14 7.92
N VAL A 94 -11.45 -13.10 6.84
CA VAL A 94 -10.58 -11.99 6.44
C VAL A 94 -11.00 -11.49 5.07
N ARG A 95 -10.57 -10.27 4.70
CA ARG A 95 -10.72 -9.76 3.34
C ARG A 95 -9.52 -10.13 2.50
N ASP A 96 -9.77 -10.57 1.27
CA ASP A 96 -8.72 -10.82 0.27
C ASP A 96 -8.52 -9.63 -0.69
N GLU A 97 -7.66 -9.82 -1.68
CA GLU A 97 -7.41 -8.85 -2.75
C GLU A 97 -8.59 -8.58 -3.68
N PHE A 98 -9.68 -9.34 -3.59
CA PHE A 98 -10.93 -9.11 -4.32
C PHE A 98 -12.02 -8.52 -3.41
N PHE A 99 -11.65 -8.10 -2.20
CA PHE A 99 -12.55 -7.61 -1.16
C PHE A 99 -13.59 -8.64 -0.68
N SER A 100 -13.38 -9.91 -1.01
CA SER A 100 -14.22 -11.03 -0.62
C SER A 100 -13.92 -11.47 0.81
N ARG A 101 -14.93 -11.99 1.51
CA ARG A 101 -14.72 -12.63 2.82
C ARG A 101 -14.28 -14.06 2.59
N VAL A 102 -13.05 -14.38 2.96
CA VAL A 102 -12.46 -15.71 2.80
C VAL A 102 -12.11 -16.28 4.17
N ASN A 103 -12.13 -17.61 4.27
CA ASN A 103 -11.68 -18.28 5.48
C ASN A 103 -10.17 -18.11 5.62
N TYR A 104 -9.76 -17.62 6.78
CA TYR A 104 -8.37 -17.45 7.14
C TYR A 104 -7.54 -18.73 6.97
N ASN A 105 -8.08 -19.87 7.40
CA ASN A 105 -7.36 -21.14 7.43
C ASN A 105 -6.96 -21.58 6.01
N ASP A 106 -7.90 -21.48 5.08
CA ASP A 106 -7.71 -21.89 3.67
C ASP A 106 -6.57 -21.09 3.02
N ILE A 107 -6.54 -19.77 3.24
CA ILE A 107 -5.49 -18.90 2.72
C ILE A 107 -4.15 -19.18 3.39
N ALA A 108 -4.14 -19.39 4.72
CA ALA A 108 -2.93 -19.68 5.47
C ALA A 108 -2.27 -21.00 5.03
N GLU A 109 -3.07 -22.04 4.80
CA GLU A 109 -2.61 -23.32 4.29
C GLU A 109 -2.08 -23.19 2.85
N GLN A 110 -2.86 -22.59 1.96
CA GLN A 110 -2.48 -22.36 0.57
C GLN A 110 -1.14 -21.59 0.45
N TRP A 111 -0.97 -20.52 1.24
CA TRP A 111 0.26 -19.74 1.23
C TRP A 111 1.43 -20.52 1.84
N ASN A 112 1.20 -21.31 2.90
CA ASN A 112 2.26 -22.12 3.49
C ASN A 112 2.81 -23.16 2.48
N GLU A 113 1.93 -23.87 1.77
CA GLU A 113 2.33 -24.79 0.71
C GLU A 113 3.10 -24.09 -0.41
N GLN A 114 2.62 -22.92 -0.84
CA GLN A 114 3.32 -22.13 -1.84
C GLN A 114 4.73 -21.76 -1.38
N PHE A 115 4.87 -21.31 -0.13
CA PHE A 115 6.16 -20.93 0.44
C PHE A 115 7.10 -22.13 0.60
N GLU A 116 6.59 -23.30 0.94
CA GLU A 116 7.35 -24.56 0.97
C GLU A 116 7.93 -24.91 -0.41
N LYS A 117 7.07 -24.96 -1.43
CA LYS A 117 7.48 -25.22 -2.83
C LYS A 117 8.52 -24.21 -3.33
N LEU A 118 8.41 -22.94 -2.92
CA LEU A 118 9.39 -21.92 -3.29
C LEU A 118 10.74 -22.11 -2.60
N LEU A 119 10.76 -22.55 -1.34
CA LEU A 119 11.99 -22.80 -0.59
C LEU A 119 12.75 -24.01 -1.14
N GLU A 120 12.04 -25.08 -1.49
CA GLU A 120 12.60 -26.29 -2.12
C GLU A 120 13.25 -25.97 -3.47
N ASN A 121 12.57 -25.20 -4.31
CA ASN A 121 13.04 -24.88 -5.66
C ASN A 121 14.07 -23.73 -5.70
N LYS A 122 14.06 -22.81 -4.73
CA LYS A 122 14.87 -21.59 -4.75
C LYS A 122 15.31 -21.19 -3.33
N SER A 123 16.44 -21.74 -2.87
CA SER A 123 16.96 -21.52 -1.49
C SER A 123 17.24 -20.05 -1.11
N ARG A 124 17.29 -19.13 -2.08
CA ARG A 124 17.52 -17.69 -1.85
C ARG A 124 16.27 -16.89 -1.46
N VAL A 125 15.06 -17.48 -1.48
CA VAL A 125 13.83 -16.78 -1.08
C VAL A 125 13.68 -16.85 0.44
N LYS A 126 14.24 -15.87 1.16
CA LYS A 126 14.16 -15.82 2.63
C LYS A 126 12.87 -15.19 3.15
N ASN A 127 12.40 -14.13 2.50
CA ASN A 127 11.24 -13.35 2.95
C ASN A 127 10.07 -13.51 1.97
N CYS A 128 8.99 -14.12 2.43
CA CYS A 128 7.83 -14.53 1.65
C CYS A 128 6.65 -13.56 1.75
N ALA A 129 6.52 -12.84 2.87
CA ALA A 129 5.43 -11.89 3.10
C ALA A 129 5.91 -10.53 3.62
N LEU A 130 5.05 -9.53 3.51
CA LEU A 130 5.22 -8.19 4.07
C LEU A 130 4.00 -7.87 4.96
N HIS A 131 4.23 -7.49 6.21
CA HIS A 131 3.17 -7.10 7.14
C HIS A 131 3.12 -5.59 7.28
N LEU A 132 2.00 -5.00 6.91
CA LEU A 132 1.71 -3.58 7.06
C LEU A 132 0.57 -3.39 8.06
N VAL A 133 0.60 -2.26 8.78
CA VAL A 133 -0.52 -1.80 9.61
C VAL A 133 -0.89 -0.39 9.19
N PHE A 134 -2.14 -0.20 8.80
CA PHE A 134 -2.75 1.09 8.49
C PHE A 134 -3.54 1.54 9.70
N SER A 135 -3.28 2.74 10.21
CA SER A 135 -3.98 3.28 11.38
C SER A 135 -4.34 4.74 11.19
N ILE A 136 -5.48 5.10 11.76
CA ILE A 136 -6.00 6.48 11.83
C ILE A 136 -6.21 6.87 13.29
N ASP A 137 -6.21 8.17 13.56
CA ASP A 137 -6.35 8.71 14.91
C ASP A 137 -7.79 9.21 15.10
N GLU A 138 -8.74 8.26 15.10
CA GLU A 138 -10.17 8.53 15.25
C GLU A 138 -10.81 7.55 16.23
N ASN A 139 -11.96 7.93 16.77
CA ASN A 139 -12.77 7.02 17.57
C ASN A 139 -13.38 5.90 16.71
N CYS A 140 -13.54 4.72 17.30
CA CYS A 140 -14.18 3.57 16.66
C CYS A 140 -15.70 3.83 16.45
N ASN A 141 -16.08 4.16 15.23
CA ASN A 141 -17.47 4.25 14.75
C ASN A 141 -17.61 3.39 13.49
N GLU A 142 -18.71 2.64 13.34
CA GLU A 142 -19.01 1.83 12.15
C GLU A 142 -18.75 2.55 10.82
N LYS A 143 -19.13 3.83 10.69
CA LYS A 143 -18.87 4.62 9.47
C LYS A 143 -17.37 4.77 9.20
N ILE A 144 -16.60 5.10 10.24
CA ILE A 144 -15.15 5.28 10.17
C ILE A 144 -14.47 3.94 9.87
N LEU A 145 -14.94 2.86 10.51
CA LEU A 145 -14.44 1.51 10.30
C LEU A 145 -14.65 1.03 8.84
N LYS A 146 -15.84 1.27 8.27
CA LYS A 146 -16.13 0.96 6.86
C LYS A 146 -15.27 1.79 5.91
N ALA A 147 -15.14 3.09 6.17
CA ALA A 147 -14.28 3.96 5.37
C ALA A 147 -12.81 3.48 5.43
N LEU A 148 -12.30 3.18 6.63
CA LEU A 148 -10.95 2.67 6.84
C LEU A 148 -10.71 1.35 6.09
N GLU A 149 -11.57 0.35 6.26
CA GLU A 149 -11.45 -0.96 5.59
C GLU A 149 -11.41 -0.78 4.06
N LEU A 150 -12.34 0.00 3.50
CA LEU A 150 -12.42 0.25 2.06
C LEU A 150 -11.21 1.04 1.54
N SER A 151 -10.77 2.07 2.27
CA SER A 151 -9.63 2.90 1.86
C SER A 151 -8.32 2.11 1.87
N VAL A 152 -8.11 1.20 2.82
CA VAL A 152 -6.95 0.31 2.83
C VAL A 152 -6.99 -0.64 1.63
N TYR A 153 -8.13 -1.26 1.36
CA TYR A 153 -8.31 -2.13 0.18
C TYR A 153 -7.98 -1.40 -1.12
N GLN A 154 -8.60 -0.23 -1.36
CA GLN A 154 -8.39 0.57 -2.56
C GLN A 154 -6.94 1.07 -2.69
N THR A 155 -6.29 1.39 -1.58
CA THR A 155 -4.87 1.78 -1.58
C THR A 155 -3.99 0.65 -2.09
N LEU A 156 -4.21 -0.56 -1.56
CA LEU A 156 -3.41 -1.73 -1.92
C LEU A 156 -3.63 -2.13 -3.38
N THR A 157 -4.89 -2.21 -3.84
CA THR A 157 -5.18 -2.56 -5.24
C THR A 157 -4.71 -1.50 -6.22
N ASN A 158 -4.76 -0.21 -5.87
CA ASN A 158 -4.21 0.86 -6.70
C ASN A 158 -2.67 0.80 -6.80
N THR A 159 -1.99 0.40 -5.72
CA THR A 159 -0.52 0.40 -5.66
C THR A 159 0.11 -0.90 -6.16
N LEU A 160 -0.48 -2.05 -5.83
CA LEU A 160 0.04 -3.39 -6.11
C LEU A 160 -0.68 -4.08 -7.26
N GLY A 161 -1.85 -3.59 -7.68
CA GLY A 161 -2.76 -4.31 -8.56
C GLY A 161 -3.33 -5.58 -7.89
N TYR A 162 -3.79 -6.53 -8.71
CA TYR A 162 -4.22 -7.87 -8.27
C TYR A 162 -3.10 -8.92 -8.38
N ASP A 163 -1.90 -8.46 -8.71
CA ASP A 163 -0.71 -9.26 -9.00
C ASP A 163 -0.13 -9.94 -7.76
N TYR A 164 -0.26 -9.29 -6.61
CA TYR A 164 0.24 -9.76 -5.32
C TYR A 164 -0.95 -10.04 -4.39
N PRO A 165 -1.17 -11.31 -3.98
CA PRO A 165 -2.24 -11.64 -3.04
C PRO A 165 -2.03 -10.91 -1.72
N PHE A 166 -3.12 -10.50 -1.07
CA PHE A 166 -3.05 -9.96 0.28
C PHE A 166 -4.28 -10.32 1.08
N ILE A 167 -4.11 -10.43 2.39
CA ILE A 167 -5.22 -10.49 3.33
C ILE A 167 -5.20 -9.27 4.23
N MET A 168 -6.39 -8.82 4.64
CA MET A 168 -6.52 -7.75 5.61
C MET A 168 -7.62 -8.01 6.63
N LYS A 169 -7.37 -7.53 7.85
CA LYS A 169 -8.29 -7.63 8.98
C LYS A 169 -8.33 -6.32 9.75
N LEU A 170 -9.53 -5.80 9.93
CA LEU A 170 -9.81 -4.63 10.76
C LEU A 170 -9.82 -5.02 12.24
N HIS A 171 -9.06 -4.31 13.06
CA HIS A 171 -9.01 -4.43 14.52
C HIS A 171 -9.39 -3.10 15.18
N THR A 172 -10.07 -3.18 16.33
CA THR A 172 -10.60 -2.02 17.08
C THR A 172 -10.10 -1.94 18.52
N HIS A 173 -9.23 -2.87 18.96
CA HIS A 173 -8.92 -3.12 20.37
C HIS A 173 -7.98 -2.12 21.07
N GLN A 174 -7.52 -1.05 20.41
CA GLN A 174 -6.47 -0.16 20.95
C GLN A 174 -6.83 1.34 20.89
N ASN A 175 -8.11 1.69 21.10
CA ASN A 175 -8.72 3.02 20.95
C ASN A 175 -8.69 3.61 19.54
N ASN A 176 -7.63 3.35 18.77
CA ASN A 176 -7.47 3.82 17.39
C ASN A 176 -7.68 2.64 16.41
N PRO A 177 -8.63 2.76 15.48
CA PRO A 177 -8.93 1.69 14.53
C PRO A 177 -7.78 1.52 13.54
N HIS A 178 -7.43 0.26 13.30
CA HIS A 178 -6.32 -0.09 12.43
C HIS A 178 -6.60 -1.38 11.67
N VAL A 179 -5.96 -1.51 10.51
CA VAL A 179 -6.07 -2.67 9.64
C VAL A 179 -4.70 -3.31 9.53
N HIS A 180 -4.62 -4.58 9.94
CA HIS A 180 -3.47 -5.41 9.65
C HIS A 180 -3.60 -5.96 8.23
N VAL A 181 -2.51 -5.87 7.46
CA VAL A 181 -2.43 -6.33 6.08
C VAL A 181 -1.22 -7.23 5.94
N ILE A 182 -1.42 -8.47 5.50
CA ILE A 182 -0.33 -9.37 5.12
C ILE A 182 -0.34 -9.48 3.59
N ILE A 183 0.73 -9.03 2.95
CA ILE A 183 0.92 -9.13 1.50
C ILE A 183 1.81 -10.33 1.22
N ASN A 184 1.34 -11.25 0.38
CA ASN A 184 2.18 -12.29 -0.20
C ASN A 184 3.07 -11.65 -1.27
N LYS A 185 4.39 -11.76 -1.08
CA LYS A 185 5.37 -11.12 -1.95
C LYS A 185 5.58 -11.89 -3.25
N THR A 186 4.91 -13.02 -3.45
CA THR A 186 5.01 -13.80 -4.70
C THR A 186 3.95 -13.32 -5.68
N ASN A 187 4.38 -12.80 -6.82
CA ASN A 187 3.47 -12.44 -7.90
C ASN A 187 2.78 -13.69 -8.46
N LYS A 188 1.44 -13.65 -8.58
CA LYS A 188 0.61 -14.82 -8.98
C LYS A 188 0.97 -15.40 -10.34
N ILE A 189 1.37 -14.55 -11.29
CA ILE A 189 1.59 -14.93 -12.69
C ILE A 189 3.05 -15.30 -12.92
N THR A 190 3.96 -14.45 -12.45
CA THR A 190 5.39 -14.55 -12.78
C THR A 190 6.21 -15.31 -11.74
N ASN A 191 5.63 -15.61 -10.57
CA ASN A 191 6.34 -16.15 -9.41
C ASN A 191 7.56 -15.32 -8.96
N LYS A 192 7.65 -14.06 -9.40
CA LYS A 192 8.70 -13.13 -8.97
C LYS A 192 8.36 -12.55 -7.61
N GLN A 193 9.40 -12.33 -6.82
CA GLN A 193 9.28 -11.75 -5.48
C GLN A 193 9.21 -10.22 -5.55
N LEU A 194 8.27 -9.62 -4.81
CA LEU A 194 8.21 -8.19 -4.56
C LEU A 194 9.49 -7.76 -3.84
N ARG A 195 10.32 -7.00 -4.55
CA ARG A 195 11.61 -6.50 -4.06
C ARG A 195 11.78 -5.06 -4.50
N PHE A 196 12.31 -4.25 -3.59
CA PHE A 196 12.74 -2.89 -3.92
C PHE A 196 14.16 -2.94 -4.46
N ASN A 197 14.36 -2.36 -5.64
CA ASN A 197 15.66 -2.30 -6.31
C ASN A 197 16.60 -1.23 -5.72
N SER A 198 16.08 -0.29 -4.93
CA SER A 198 16.84 0.77 -4.29
C SER A 198 16.16 1.26 -3.03
N LYS A 199 16.89 2.01 -2.20
CA LYS A 199 16.32 2.68 -1.03
C LYS A 199 15.26 3.71 -1.46
N ASP A 200 15.45 4.36 -2.60
CA ASP A 200 14.52 5.37 -3.09
C ASP A 200 13.23 4.75 -3.60
N SER A 201 13.28 3.61 -4.32
CA SER A 201 12.03 2.92 -4.71
C SER A 201 11.24 2.42 -3.51
N CYS A 202 11.91 2.00 -2.44
CA CYS A 202 11.27 1.68 -1.16
C CYS A 202 10.59 2.92 -0.56
N LYS A 203 11.28 4.07 -0.49
CA LYS A 203 10.70 5.33 0.00
C LYS A 203 9.49 5.77 -0.83
N GLU A 204 9.59 5.70 -2.15
CA GLU A 204 8.52 6.05 -3.07
C GLU A 204 7.30 5.16 -2.89
N PHE A 205 7.51 3.85 -2.69
CA PHE A 205 6.42 2.93 -2.40
C PHE A 205 5.63 3.33 -1.16
N TYR A 206 6.33 3.57 -0.03
CA TYR A 206 5.66 3.98 1.21
C TYR A 206 5.07 5.40 1.17
N HIS A 207 5.69 6.31 0.41
CA HIS A 207 5.12 7.63 0.17
C HIS A 207 3.82 7.52 -0.64
N THR A 208 3.82 6.75 -1.73
CA THR A 208 2.65 6.51 -2.58
C THR A 208 1.52 5.88 -1.78
N LEU A 209 1.81 4.84 -0.98
CA LEU A 209 0.82 4.23 -0.09
C LEU A 209 0.18 5.26 0.85
N ARG A 210 0.97 6.13 1.49
CA ARG A 210 0.46 7.11 2.45
C ARG A 210 -0.39 8.20 1.79
N GLU A 211 0.03 8.71 0.63
CA GLU A 211 -0.76 9.71 -0.10
C GLU A 211 -2.08 9.12 -0.60
N THR A 212 -2.00 7.96 -1.26
CA THR A 212 -3.16 7.26 -1.81
C THR A 212 -4.15 6.88 -0.70
N PHE A 213 -3.66 6.39 0.44
CA PHE A 213 -4.50 6.08 1.60
C PHE A 213 -5.21 7.30 2.17
N LYS A 214 -4.50 8.42 2.32
CA LYS A 214 -5.06 9.69 2.76
C LYS A 214 -6.16 10.18 1.78
N ASP A 215 -5.92 10.07 0.47
CA ASP A 215 -6.91 10.48 -0.54
C ASP A 215 -8.16 9.58 -0.54
N TYR A 216 -8.01 8.26 -0.44
CA TYR A 216 -9.15 7.35 -0.32
C TYR A 216 -9.91 7.50 1.00
N LEU A 217 -9.24 7.79 2.11
CA LEU A 217 -9.92 8.07 3.38
C LEU A 217 -10.81 9.31 3.26
N PHE A 218 -10.30 10.37 2.65
CA PHE A 218 -11.08 11.58 2.40
C PHE A 218 -12.30 11.29 1.53
N ALA A 219 -12.13 10.57 0.41
CA ALA A 219 -13.22 10.23 -0.48
C ALA A 219 -14.29 9.33 0.19
N ASN A 220 -13.86 8.23 0.83
CA ASN A 220 -14.79 7.24 1.42
C ASN A 220 -15.47 7.73 2.69
N SER A 221 -14.89 8.72 3.37
CA SER A 221 -15.52 9.40 4.50
C SER A 221 -16.45 10.56 4.10
N LYS A 222 -16.63 10.81 2.79
CA LYS A 222 -17.38 11.95 2.26
C LYS A 222 -16.82 13.30 2.74
N GLY A 223 -15.50 13.38 2.88
CA GLY A 223 -14.78 14.59 3.25
C GLY A 223 -14.55 14.79 4.75
N GLU A 224 -15.09 13.93 5.61
CA GLU A 224 -14.98 14.08 7.07
C GLU A 224 -13.58 13.76 7.60
N LEU A 225 -12.88 12.80 7.01
CA LEU A 225 -11.54 12.40 7.42
C LEU A 225 -10.48 13.13 6.58
N GLN A 226 -10.17 14.36 6.98
CA GLN A 226 -9.17 15.20 6.31
C GLN A 226 -7.79 15.08 6.96
N TYR A 227 -6.95 14.22 6.38
CA TYR A 227 -5.57 14.00 6.82
C TYR A 227 -4.57 14.77 5.97
N SER A 228 -3.40 15.12 6.54
CA SER A 228 -2.31 15.76 5.80
C SER A 228 -0.96 15.17 6.15
N ASN A 229 -0.29 14.54 5.20
CA ASN A 229 1.07 14.02 5.35
C ASN A 229 2.16 15.09 5.19
N THR A 230 1.78 16.37 5.24
CA THR A 230 2.74 17.48 5.27
C THR A 230 3.63 17.32 6.51
N PRO A 231 4.96 17.30 6.35
CA PRO A 231 5.87 17.25 7.49
C PRO A 231 5.59 18.39 8.45
N ASN A 232 5.68 18.14 9.76
CA ASN A 232 5.57 19.20 10.77
C ASN A 232 6.84 20.05 10.77
N ILE A 233 6.91 21.01 9.86
CA ILE A 233 8.04 21.93 9.66
C ILE A 233 8.26 22.79 10.92
N HIS A 234 7.19 23.13 11.64
CA HIS A 234 7.27 23.93 12.87
C HIS A 234 8.10 23.23 13.96
N LYS A 235 7.98 21.91 14.14
CA LYS A 235 8.81 21.15 15.10
C LYS A 235 10.30 21.25 14.76
N ALA A 236 10.65 21.17 13.47
CA ALA A 236 12.03 21.27 12.99
C ALA A 236 12.60 22.70 13.12
N ILE A 237 11.78 23.73 12.90
CA ILE A 237 12.20 25.12 13.05
C ILE A 237 12.30 25.54 14.52
N LYS A 238 11.41 25.06 15.39
CA LYS A 238 11.49 25.31 16.84
C LYS A 238 12.79 24.80 17.46
N SER A 239 13.34 23.68 16.96
CA SER A 239 14.68 23.20 17.35
C SER A 239 15.82 24.08 16.82
N ILE A 240 15.67 24.69 15.64
CA ILE A 240 16.67 25.60 15.07
C ILE A 240 16.68 26.93 15.83
N ILE A 241 15.51 27.51 16.11
CA ILE A 241 15.38 28.77 16.85
C ILE A 241 15.87 28.64 18.30
N LYS A 242 15.66 27.49 18.95
CA LYS A 242 16.20 27.22 20.30
C LYS A 242 17.73 27.13 20.36
N LEU A 243 18.42 26.95 19.24
CA LEU A 243 19.88 26.90 19.17
C LEU A 243 20.48 28.27 18.83
N SER A 244 19.64 29.29 18.63
CA SER A 244 20.05 30.66 18.25
C SER A 244 19.77 31.68 19.36
N ILE A 245 19.45 31.22 20.57
CA ILE A 245 19.30 31.98 21.81
C ILE A 245 20.22 31.31 22.84
#